data_AF-A0A943EBM8-F1
#
_entry.id   AF-A0A943EBM8-F1
#
_cell.length_a   1.000
_cell.length_b   1.000
_cell.length_c   1.000
_cell.angle_alpha   90.00
_cell.angle_beta   90.00
_cell.angle_gamma   90.00
#
_symmetry.space_group_name_H-M   'P 1'
#
loop_
_entity.id
_entity.type
_entity.pdbx_description
1 polymer ?
#
loop_
_entity_poly.entity_id
_entity_poly.type
_entity_poly.pdbx_seq_one_letter_code
_entity_poly.pdbx_strand_id
1 'polypeptide(L)'
;MEVSVSTVVAFFAALCIIFLLGKILGKPARWIGRLLLNGIIGGVVLYLVNLFGGLIGLHAALNPFTALIAGTLGIPGVALVLVLPLLLT
;
A
#
# COMPACT_ATOMS: atom_id res chain seq x y z
N MET A 1 -35.25 18.07 33.37
CA MET A 1 -34.95 17.98 31.94
C MET A 1 -35.90 16.95 31.36
N GLU A 2 -36.90 17.36 30.60
CA GLU A 2 -37.78 16.40 29.92
C GLU A 2 -37.06 15.89 28.68
N VAL A 3 -36.81 14.59 28.64
CA VAL A 3 -36.15 13.95 27.49
C VAL A 3 -37.21 13.79 26.41
N SER A 4 -37.24 14.72 25.47
CA SER A 4 -38.12 14.66 24.30
C SER A 4 -37.72 13.51 23.38
N VAL A 5 -38.70 12.85 22.77
CA VAL A 5 -38.48 11.73 21.81
C VAL A 5 -37.51 12.14 20.70
N SER A 6 -37.55 13.39 20.25
CA SER A 6 -36.63 13.95 19.26
C SER A 6 -35.16 13.87 19.71
N THR A 7 -34.89 14.07 21.00
CA THR A 7 -33.52 13.96 21.56
C THR A 7 -33.02 12.52 21.51
N VAL A 8 -33.89 11.55 21.81
CA VAL A 8 -33.55 10.12 21.74
C VAL A 8 -33.26 9.71 20.30
N VAL A 9 -34.09 10.11 19.34
CA VAL A 9 -33.90 9.80 17.91
C VAL A 9 -32.62 10.46 17.38
N ALA A 10 -32.35 11.72 17.74
CA ALA A 10 -31.14 12.41 17.33
C ALA A 10 -29.87 11.73 17.87
N PHE A 11 -29.91 11.22 19.11
CA PHE A 11 -28.80 10.48 19.71
C PHE A 11 -28.49 9.17 18.97
N PHE A 12 -29.53 8.38 18.67
CA PHE A 12 -29.36 7.15 17.88
C PHE A 12 -28.89 7.45 16.44
N ALA A 13 -29.40 8.50 15.81
CA ALA A 13 -28.95 8.92 14.48
C ALA A 13 -27.47 9.34 14.49
N ALA A 14 -27.04 10.14 15.48
CA ALA A 14 -25.64 10.54 15.64
C ALA A 14 -24.73 9.32 15.87
N LEU A 15 -25.14 8.39 16.73
CA LEU A 15 -24.38 7.16 16.98
C LEU A 15 -24.25 6.31 15.72
N CYS A 16 -25.31 6.21 14.93
CA CYS A 16 -25.30 5.49 13.66
C CYS A 16 -24.32 6.12 12.65
N ILE A 17 -24.36 7.46 12.51
CA ILE A 17 -23.45 8.21 11.62
C ILE A 17 -21.99 8.02 12.02
N ILE A 18 -21.67 8.13 13.32
CA ILE A 18 -20.31 7.93 13.84
C ILE A 18 -19.83 6.50 13.55
N PHE A 19 -20.69 5.50 13.74
CA PHE A 19 -20.37 4.11 13.46
C PHE A 19 -20.10 3.85 11.97
N LEU A 20 -20.91 4.42 11.07
CA LEU A 20 -20.68 4.33 9.62
C LEU A 20 -19.36 5.00 9.22
N LEU A 21 -19.09 6.21 9.73
CA LEU A 21 -17.85 6.94 9.46
C LEU A 21 -16.62 6.13 9.90
N GLY A 22 -16.64 5.58 11.12
CA GLY A 22 -15.56 4.73 11.62
C GLY A 22 -15.31 3.49 10.76
N LYS A 23 -16.39 2.84 10.29
CA LYS A 23 -16.30 1.64 9.45
C LYS A 23 -15.78 1.94 8.03
N ILE A 24 -16.18 3.07 7.45
CA ILE A 24 -15.75 3.50 6.12
C ILE A 24 -14.27 3.90 6.13
N LEU A 25 -13.82 4.61 7.17
CA LEU A 25 -12.43 5.07 7.29
C LEU A 25 -11.46 3.98 7.78
N GLY A 26 -11.92 3.03 8.60
CA GLY A 26 -11.06 1.94 9.10
C GLY A 26 -10.63 0.95 8.03
N LYS A 27 -11.45 0.72 6.99
CA LYS A 27 -11.12 -0.19 5.88
C LYS A 27 -9.91 0.25 5.04
N PRO A 28 -9.83 1.48 4.48
CA PRO A 28 -8.71 1.91 3.65
C PRO A 28 -7.39 2.00 4.44
N ALA A 29 -7.43 2.37 5.72
CA ALA A 29 -6.22 2.41 6.57
C ALA A 29 -5.51 1.04 6.64
N ARG A 30 -6.28 -0.05 6.71
CA ARG A 30 -5.73 -1.42 6.73
C ARG A 30 -5.09 -1.82 5.39
N TRP A 31 -5.61 -1.31 4.28
CA TRP A 31 -5.03 -1.54 2.94
C TRP A 31 -3.69 -0.83 2.78
N ILE A 32 -3.60 0.44 3.21
CA ILE A 32 -2.36 1.22 3.15
C ILE A 32 -1.24 0.55 3.96
N GLY A 33 -1.54 0.04 5.15
CA GLY A 33 -0.56 -0.69 5.97
C GLY A 33 -0.01 -1.94 5.28
N ARG A 34 -0.86 -2.70 4.58
CA ARG A 34 -0.44 -3.86 3.79
C ARG A 34 0.41 -3.48 2.58
N LEU A 35 0.06 -2.39 1.88
CA LEU A 35 0.85 -1.85 0.78
C LEU A 35 2.25 -1.42 1.25
N LEU A 36 2.34 -0.72 2.38
CA LEU A 36 3.62 -0.28 2.96
C LEU A 36 4.52 -1.47 3.31
N LEU A 37 3.98 -2.49 3.98
CA LEU A 37 4.75 -3.70 4.32
C LEU A 37 5.26 -4.43 3.06
N ASN A 38 4.39 -4.64 2.06
CA ASN A 38 4.78 -5.29 0.81
C ASN A 38 5.79 -4.45 0.01
N GLY A 39 5.65 -3.13 0.03
CA GLY A 39 6.59 -2.20 -0.59
C GLY A 39 7.96 -2.19 0.09
N ILE A 40 8.02 -2.27 1.42
CA ILE A 40 9.28 -2.39 2.16
C ILE A 40 9.97 -3.71 1.81
N ILE A 41 9.25 -4.84 1.83
CA ILE A 41 9.80 -6.16 1.49
C ILE A 41 10.32 -6.16 0.06
N GLY A 42 9.52 -5.67 -0.90
CA GLY A 42 9.94 -5.56 -2.30
C GLY A 42 11.10 -4.61 -2.52
N GLY A 43 11.17 -3.52 -1.77
CA GLY A 43 12.28 -2.57 -1.81
C GLY A 43 13.59 -3.19 -1.28
N VAL A 44 13.52 -3.98 -0.21
CA VAL A 44 14.67 -4.74 0.31
C VAL A 44 15.14 -5.78 -0.69
N VAL A 45 14.22 -6.53 -1.31
CA VAL A 45 14.56 -7.51 -2.35
C VAL A 45 15.20 -6.81 -3.56
N LEU A 46 14.63 -5.70 -4.03
CA LEU A 46 15.17 -4.95 -5.15
C LEU A 46 16.56 -4.37 -4.82
N TYR A 47 16.76 -3.91 -3.59
CA TYR A 47 18.04 -3.41 -3.11
C TYR A 47 19.12 -4.51 -3.13
N LEU A 48 18.80 -5.70 -2.62
CA LEU A 48 19.72 -6.85 -2.65
C LEU A 48 20.02 -7.27 -4.08
N VAL A 49 19.00 -7.35 -4.95
CA VAL A 49 19.20 -7.65 -6.37
C VAL A 49 20.05 -6.59 -7.05
N ASN A 50 19.89 -5.31 -6.74
CA ASN A 50 20.70 -4.23 -7.32
C ASN A 50 22.15 -4.29 -6.81
N LEU A 51 22.37 -4.75 -5.58
CA LEU A 51 23.70 -4.92 -4.99
C LEU A 51 24.48 -6.06 -5.65
N PHE A 52 23.86 -7.22 -5.86
CA PHE A 52 24.50 -8.37 -6.51
C PHE A 52 24.43 -8.30 -8.05
N GLY A 53 23.35 -7.75 -8.58
CA GLY A 53 23.08 -7.56 -10.02
C GLY A 53 23.88 -6.43 -10.65
N GLY A 54 24.31 -5.43 -9.86
CA GLY A 54 25.23 -4.39 -10.30
C GLY A 54 26.58 -4.91 -10.79
N LEU A 55 27.04 -6.07 -10.26
CA LEU A 55 28.24 -6.77 -10.76
C LEU A 55 28.07 -7.31 -12.19
N ILE A 56 26.81 -7.48 -12.62
CA ILE A 56 26.40 -8.01 -13.93
C ILE A 56 25.87 -6.88 -14.83
N GLY A 57 25.94 -5.62 -14.38
CA GLY A 57 25.41 -4.44 -15.09
C GLY A 57 23.89 -4.26 -15.02
N LEU A 58 23.18 -5.04 -14.19
CA LEU A 58 21.75 -4.91 -14.01
C LEU A 58 21.42 -3.92 -12.88
N HIS A 59 21.02 -2.71 -13.27
CA HIS A 59 20.52 -1.69 -12.35
C HIS A 59 19.01 -1.51 -12.48
N ALA A 60 18.27 -1.89 -11.42
CA ALA A 60 16.83 -1.64 -11.29
C ALA A 60 16.58 -0.31 -10.57
N ALA A 61 15.66 0.51 -11.09
CA ALA A 61 15.26 1.75 -10.42
C ALA A 61 14.58 1.44 -9.08
N LEU A 62 15.13 1.96 -7.97
CA LEU A 62 14.63 1.73 -6.61
C LEU A 62 13.64 2.84 -6.22
N ASN A 63 12.36 2.64 -6.51
CA ASN A 63 11.28 3.58 -6.24
C ASN A 63 10.13 2.84 -5.53
N PRO A 64 9.34 3.45 -4.64
CA PRO A 64 8.17 2.81 -4.04
C PRO A 64 7.23 2.10 -5.03
N PHE A 65 7.07 2.61 -6.26
CA PHE A 65 6.30 1.91 -7.30
C PHE A 65 6.95 0.60 -7.76
N THR A 66 8.26 0.61 -8.09
CA THR A 66 8.99 -0.58 -8.52
C THR A 66 9.20 -1.56 -7.36
N ALA A 67 9.37 -1.06 -6.14
CA ALA A 67 9.42 -1.84 -4.91
C ALA A 67 8.08 -2.53 -4.65
N LEU A 68 6.94 -1.88 -4.88
CA LEU A 68 5.64 -2.52 -4.76
C LEU A 68 5.44 -3.61 -5.81
N ILE A 69 5.81 -3.35 -7.06
CA ILE A 69 5.72 -4.32 -8.17
C ILE A 69 6.63 -5.53 -7.89
N ALA A 70 7.88 -5.30 -7.49
CA ALA A 70 8.82 -6.37 -7.14
C ALA A 70 8.40 -7.12 -5.87
N GLY A 71 7.81 -6.44 -4.88
CA GLY A 71 7.33 -7.06 -3.64
C GLY A 71 6.03 -7.85 -3.81
N THR A 72 5.16 -7.42 -4.73
CA THR A 72 3.87 -8.10 -5.00
C THR A 72 3.99 -9.20 -6.05
N LEU A 73 4.83 -9.03 -7.07
CA LEU A 73 5.07 -10.05 -8.10
C LEU A 73 6.30 -10.93 -7.84
N GLY A 74 7.26 -10.54 -6.99
CA GLY A 74 8.48 -11.30 -6.74
C GLY A 74 9.45 -11.31 -7.93
N ILE A 75 10.01 -12.50 -8.24
CA ILE A 75 10.97 -12.71 -9.35
C ILE A 75 10.50 -12.14 -10.70
N PRO A 76 9.25 -12.38 -11.17
CA PRO A 76 8.77 -11.76 -12.42
C PRO A 76 8.65 -10.23 -12.34
N GLY A 77 8.40 -9.66 -11.16
CA GLY A 77 8.38 -8.20 -10.95
C GLY A 77 9.77 -7.58 -11.07
N VAL A 78 10.79 -8.26 -10.52
CA VAL A 78 12.18 -7.86 -10.67
C VAL A 78 12.62 -7.92 -12.13
N ALA A 79 12.26 -9.00 -12.85
CA ALA A 79 12.55 -9.13 -14.28
C ALA A 79 11.90 -8.00 -15.12
N LEU A 80 10.67 -7.61 -14.80
CA LEU A 80 9.98 -6.51 -15.49
C LEU A 80 10.68 -5.15 -15.29
N VAL A 81 11.13 -4.86 -14.06
CA VAL A 81 11.85 -3.61 -13.73
C VAL A 81 13.22 -3.56 -14.41
N LEU A 82 13.85 -4.70 -14.65
CA LEU A 82 15.13 -4.81 -15.34
C LEU A 82 15.01 -4.70 -16.87
N VAL A 83 13.88 -5.11 -17.45
CA VAL A 83 13.61 -5.00 -18.90
C VAL A 83 13.19 -3.59 -19.31
N LEU A 84 12.59 -2.82 -18.40
CA LEU A 84 12.14 -1.44 -18.64
C LEU A 84 13.26 -0.49 -19.15
N PRO A 85 14.45 -0.42 -18.51
CA PRO A 85 15.57 0.36 -19.02
C PRO A 85 16.08 -0.12 -20.39
N LEU A 86 16.03 -1.43 -20.66
CA LEU A 86 16.51 -2.03 -21.91
C LEU A 86 15.58 -1.74 -23.09
N LEU A 87 14.28 -1.57 -22.86
CA LEU A 87 13.30 -1.17 -23.88
C LEU A 87 13.25 0.35 -24.13
N LEU A 88 13.69 1.15 -23.15
CA LEU A 88 13.69 2.61 -23.21
C LEU A 88 15.03 3.21 -23.66
N THR A 89 16.05 2.36 -23.87
CA THR A 89 17.35 2.71 -24.45
C THR A 89 17.33 2.37 -25.94
#